data_AF-A0A834V886-F1
#
_entry.id   AF-A0A834V886-F1
#
_cell.length_a   1.000
_cell.length_b   1.000
_cell.length_c   1.000
_cell.angle_alpha   90.00
_cell.angle_beta   90.00
_cell.angle_gamma   90.00
#
_symmetry.space_group_name_H-M   'P 1'
#
loop_
_entity.id
_entity.type
_entity.pdbx_description
1 polymer ?
#
loop_
_entity_poly.entity_id
_entity_poly.type
_entity_poly.pdbx_seq_one_letter_code
_entity_poly.pdbx_strand_id
1 'polypeptide(L)'
;MPESLSYEELVPRNVELFIANSQKFVQETELSQRIRDWEDTIQPLLLEQEQHVPFDIHTYGDQVISRFPQLNKWYPFAALVAGQPAFEVGRSMLASLQLVNDYTVEISQQPGLEAAVDTMSLRLLTHQQAHKRFQTYTAPSMAQP
;
A
#
# COMPACT_ATOMS: atom_id res chain seq x y z
N MET A 1 -28.73 -33.40 -48.74
CA MET A 1 -27.31 -33.79 -48.82
C MET A 1 -26.51 -32.50 -48.76
N PRO A 2 -25.51 -32.33 -47.88
CA PRO A 2 -24.78 -31.07 -47.86
C PRO A 2 -24.05 -30.91 -49.20
N GLU A 3 -24.19 -29.75 -49.85
CA GLU A 3 -23.47 -29.45 -51.08
C GLU A 3 -21.97 -29.53 -50.79
N SER A 4 -21.27 -30.39 -51.53
CA SER A 4 -19.82 -30.45 -51.51
C SER A 4 -19.29 -29.17 -52.14
N LEU A 5 -18.70 -28.29 -51.33
CA LEU A 5 -18.03 -27.07 -51.82
C LEU A 5 -17.09 -27.40 -52.98
N SER A 6 -17.09 -26.55 -54.00
CA SER A 6 -16.10 -26.59 -55.08
C SER A 6 -14.70 -26.39 -54.49
N TYR A 7 -13.69 -26.99 -55.13
CA TYR A 7 -12.29 -26.77 -54.76
C TYR A 7 -11.93 -25.28 -54.73
N GLU A 8 -12.48 -24.50 -55.68
CA GLU A 8 -12.30 -23.05 -55.73
C GLU A 8 -12.89 -22.31 -54.53
N GLU A 9 -13.89 -22.87 -53.84
CA GLU A 9 -14.51 -22.28 -52.65
C GLU A 9 -13.81 -22.72 -51.36
N LEU A 10 -13.18 -23.91 -51.37
CA LEU A 10 -12.38 -24.41 -50.25
C LEU A 10 -11.09 -23.61 -50.07
N VAL A 11 -10.46 -23.13 -51.15
CA VAL A 11 -9.21 -22.38 -51.07
C VAL A 11 -9.38 -21.04 -50.33
N PRO A 12 -10.33 -20.15 -50.70
CA PRO A 12 -10.61 -18.91 -49.97
C PRO A 12 -10.95 -19.17 -48.51
N ARG A 13 -11.80 -20.19 -48.24
CA ARG A 13 -12.22 -20.54 -46.88
C ARG A 13 -11.04 -20.94 -46.00
N ASN A 14 -10.12 -21.76 -46.53
CA ASN A 14 -8.93 -22.18 -45.80
C ASN A 14 -7.93 -21.03 -45.59
N VAL A 15 -7.80 -20.12 -46.56
CA VAL A 15 -6.96 -18.92 -46.42
C VAL A 15 -7.52 -17.99 -45.35
N GLU A 16 -8.83 -17.75 -45.32
CA GLU A 16 -9.48 -16.95 -44.28
C GLU A 16 -9.27 -17.55 -42.89
N LEU A 17 -9.43 -18.87 -42.75
CA LEU A 17 -9.18 -19.58 -41.50
C LEU A 17 -7.71 -19.47 -41.05
N PHE A 18 -6.77 -19.59 -42.00
CA PHE A 18 -5.35 -19.41 -41.71
C PHE A 18 -5.03 -17.99 -41.24
N ILE A 19 -5.54 -16.97 -41.93
CA ILE A 19 -5.35 -15.57 -41.56
C ILE A 19 -5.94 -15.31 -40.16
N ALA A 20 -7.18 -15.74 -39.91
CA ALA A 20 -7.84 -15.57 -38.61
C ALA A 20 -7.08 -16.27 -37.47
N ASN A 21 -6.59 -17.50 -37.71
CA ASN A 21 -5.79 -18.23 -36.72
C ASN A 21 -4.41 -17.60 -36.51
N SER A 22 -3.76 -17.11 -37.56
CA SER A 22 -2.47 -16.42 -37.46
C SER A 22 -2.57 -15.12 -36.66
N GLN A 23 -3.64 -14.35 -36.86
CA GLN A 23 -3.89 -13.12 -36.10
C GLN A 23 -4.15 -13.41 -34.62
N LYS A 24 -4.91 -14.47 -34.31
CA LYS A 24 -5.08 -14.93 -32.92
C LYS A 24 -3.75 -15.32 -32.29
N PHE A 25 -2.93 -16.09 -33.01
CA PHE A 25 -1.62 -16.50 -32.54
C PHE A 25 -0.69 -15.29 -32.31
N VAL A 26 -0.69 -14.29 -33.20
CA VAL A 26 0.07 -13.04 -33.02
C VAL A 26 -0.42 -12.24 -31.80
N GLN A 27 -1.73 -12.15 -31.58
CA GLN A 27 -2.27 -11.48 -30.39
C GLN A 27 -1.93 -12.24 -29.10
N GLU A 28 -2.00 -13.57 -29.12
CA GLU A 28 -1.58 -14.40 -28.00
C GLU A 28 -0.09 -14.26 -27.69
N THR A 29 0.77 -14.10 -28.70
CA THR A 29 2.20 -13.85 -28.49
C THR A 29 2.49 -12.44 -27.98
N GLU A 30 1.81 -11.41 -28.49
CA GLU A 30 1.92 -10.04 -27.95
C GLU A 30 1.45 -9.95 -26.49
N LEU A 31 0.32 -10.60 -26.16
CA LEU A 31 -0.17 -10.68 -24.79
C LEU A 31 0.84 -11.43 -23.90
N SER A 32 1.35 -12.57 -24.36
CA SER A 32 2.35 -13.35 -23.62
C SER A 32 3.64 -12.57 -23.38
N GLN A 33 4.07 -11.77 -24.36
CA GLN A 33 5.23 -10.89 -24.20
C GLN A 33 4.97 -9.82 -23.13
N ARG A 34 3.82 -9.16 -23.16
CA ARG A 34 3.45 -8.17 -22.14
C ARG A 34 3.35 -8.76 -20.74
N ILE A 35 2.80 -9.97 -20.61
CA ILE A 35 2.74 -10.68 -19.33
C ILE A 35 4.16 -10.95 -18.84
N ARG A 36 5.04 -11.46 -19.69
CA ARG A 36 6.44 -11.70 -19.34
C ARG A 36 7.17 -10.42 -18.93
N ASP A 37 7.02 -9.35 -19.69
CA ASP A 37 7.64 -8.06 -19.37
C ASP A 37 7.14 -7.51 -18.03
N TRP A 38 5.84 -7.70 -17.73
CA TRP A 38 5.25 -7.36 -16.44
C TRP A 38 5.77 -8.26 -15.31
N GLU A 39 5.87 -9.57 -15.52
CA GLU A 39 6.43 -10.53 -14.56
C GLU A 39 7.90 -10.19 -14.24
N ASP A 40 8.72 -9.95 -15.26
CA ASP A 40 10.12 -9.56 -15.13
C ASP A 40 10.28 -8.24 -14.34
N THR A 41 9.29 -7.35 -14.44
CA THR A 41 9.26 -6.07 -13.70
C THR A 41 8.79 -6.25 -12.25
N ILE A 42 7.73 -7.02 -12.01
CA ILE A 42 7.08 -7.13 -10.70
C ILE A 42 7.75 -8.15 -9.79
N GLN A 43 8.25 -9.26 -10.32
CA GLN A 43 8.89 -10.31 -9.53
C GLN A 43 10.03 -9.80 -8.62
N PRO A 44 11.00 -8.96 -9.09
CA PRO A 44 12.03 -8.43 -8.20
C PRO A 44 11.45 -7.52 -7.10
N LEU A 45 10.42 -6.73 -7.40
CA LEU A 45 9.76 -5.86 -6.43
C LEU A 45 9.03 -6.67 -5.36
N LEU A 46 8.36 -7.78 -5.73
CA LEU A 46 7.71 -8.68 -4.79
C LEU A 46 8.73 -9.36 -3.87
N LEU A 47 9.83 -9.86 -4.43
CA LEU A 47 10.91 -10.48 -3.66
C LEU A 47 11.55 -9.50 -2.66
N GLU A 48 11.70 -8.22 -3.03
CA GLU A 48 12.15 -7.18 -2.12
C GLU A 48 11.12 -6.96 -0.98
N GLN A 49 9.83 -6.85 -1.30
CA GLN A 49 8.79 -6.66 -0.28
C GLN A 49 8.65 -7.85 0.66
N GLU A 50 8.83 -9.08 0.18
CA GLU A 50 8.83 -10.30 1.02
C GLU A 50 9.99 -10.34 2.02
N GLN A 51 11.11 -9.67 1.73
CA GLN A 51 12.22 -9.56 2.69
C GLN A 51 11.94 -8.57 3.81
N HIS A 52 10.98 -7.65 3.63
CA HIS A 52 10.65 -6.66 4.64
C HIS A 52 9.91 -7.30 5.82
N VAL A 53 10.20 -6.79 7.02
CA VAL A 53 9.52 -7.22 8.24
C VAL A 53 8.01 -6.97 8.10
N PRO A 54 7.14 -7.90 8.57
CA PRO A 54 5.70 -7.68 8.60
C PRO A 54 5.34 -6.37 9.29
N PHE A 55 4.32 -5.68 8.77
CA PHE A 55 3.85 -4.44 9.35
C PHE A 55 3.04 -4.73 10.62
N ASP A 56 3.51 -4.20 11.75
CA ASP A 56 2.80 -4.20 13.03
C ASP A 56 2.49 -2.76 13.45
N ILE A 57 1.21 -2.41 13.47
CA ILE A 57 0.74 -1.04 13.71
C ILE A 57 1.18 -0.51 15.09
N HIS A 58 1.27 -1.37 16.11
CA HIS A 58 1.65 -0.99 17.46
C HIS A 58 3.17 -0.79 17.57
N THR A 59 3.95 -1.67 16.95
CA THR A 59 5.42 -1.54 16.89
C THR A 59 5.83 -0.24 16.21
N TYR A 60 5.23 0.08 15.06
CA TYR A 60 5.50 1.35 14.39
C TYR A 60 4.97 2.55 15.18
N GLY A 61 3.85 2.40 15.89
CA GLY A 61 3.35 3.44 16.80
C GLY A 61 4.37 3.76 17.89
N ASP A 62 4.99 2.74 18.48
CA ASP A 62 6.01 2.89 19.52
C ASP A 62 7.27 3.54 19.00
N GLN A 63 7.69 3.16 17.78
CA GLN A 63 8.81 3.80 17.11
C GLN A 63 8.53 5.29 16.86
N VAL A 64 7.33 5.65 16.37
CA VAL A 64 6.95 7.04 16.16
C VAL A 64 6.96 7.82 17.48
N ILE A 65 6.34 7.28 18.54
CA ILE A 65 6.34 7.91 19.88
C ILE A 65 7.76 8.14 20.40
N SER A 66 8.65 7.16 20.22
CA SER A 66 10.04 7.23 20.72
C SER A 66 10.88 8.35 20.08
N ARG A 67 10.45 8.87 18.93
CA ARG A 67 11.15 9.93 18.19
C ARG A 67 10.72 11.33 18.60
N PHE A 68 9.65 11.48 19.37
CA PHE A 68 9.27 12.78 19.90
C PHE A 68 10.26 13.22 20.97
N PRO A 69 10.92 14.38 20.80
CA PRO A 69 11.83 14.88 21.82
C PRO A 69 11.10 15.30 23.10
N GLN A 70 9.88 15.82 22.97
CA GLN A 70 9.11 16.41 24.07
C GLN A 70 7.60 16.23 23.87
N LEU A 71 6.88 16.11 24.99
CA LEU A 71 5.42 16.14 25.03
C LEU A 71 4.89 17.54 24.70
N ASN A 72 3.67 17.59 24.14
CA ASN A 72 2.88 18.78 23.89
C ASN A 72 3.55 19.85 23.01
N LYS A 73 4.54 19.47 22.19
CA LYS A 73 5.14 20.31 21.16
C LYS A 73 4.84 19.77 19.76
N TRP A 74 4.67 20.69 18.82
CA TRP A 74 4.47 20.39 17.41
C TRP A 74 5.80 20.10 16.72
N TYR A 75 5.85 19.01 15.98
CA TYR A 75 6.98 18.61 15.14
C TYR A 75 6.49 18.28 13.73
N PRO A 76 7.17 18.73 12.67
CA PRO A 76 6.89 18.28 11.31
C PRO A 76 7.03 16.77 11.20
N PHE A 77 6.14 16.12 10.46
CA PHE A 77 6.21 14.67 10.27
C PHE A 77 7.53 14.27 9.59
N ALA A 78 7.99 15.00 8.58
CA ALA A 78 9.27 14.69 7.93
C ALA A 78 10.46 14.74 8.90
N ALA A 79 10.43 15.59 9.94
CA ALA A 79 11.47 15.63 10.95
C ALA A 79 11.48 14.35 11.82
N LEU A 80 10.31 13.77 12.07
CA LEU A 80 10.15 12.53 12.86
C LEU A 80 10.51 11.26 12.07
N VAL A 81 10.49 11.31 10.74
CA VAL A 81 10.87 10.18 9.87
C VAL A 81 12.18 10.43 9.11
N ALA A 82 12.89 11.50 9.44
CA ALA A 82 14.14 11.86 8.79
C ALA A 82 15.16 10.72 8.88
N GLY A 83 15.78 10.37 7.75
CA GLY A 83 16.77 9.30 7.66
C GLY A 83 16.19 7.88 7.56
N GLN A 84 14.86 7.73 7.56
CA GLN A 84 14.24 6.42 7.27
C GLN A 84 14.19 6.14 5.76
N PRO A 85 14.26 4.85 5.36
CA PRO A 85 14.04 4.47 3.97
C PRO A 85 12.59 4.71 3.55
N ALA A 86 12.34 4.89 2.26
CA ALA A 86 11.04 5.31 1.74
C ALA A 86 9.87 4.39 2.15
N PHE A 87 10.10 3.07 2.21
CA PHE A 87 9.07 2.10 2.61
C PHE A 87 8.66 2.21 4.09
N GLU A 88 9.53 2.74 4.95
CA GLU A 88 9.25 2.97 6.38
C GLU A 88 8.42 4.23 6.62
N VAL A 89 8.50 5.21 5.72
CA VAL A 89 7.78 6.49 5.84
C VAL A 89 6.27 6.26 5.78
N GLY A 90 5.79 5.48 4.81
CA GLY A 90 4.37 5.15 4.68
C GLY A 90 3.84 4.35 5.88
N ARG A 91 4.65 3.42 6.41
CA ARG A 91 4.31 2.63 7.60
C ARG A 91 4.22 3.51 8.87
N SER A 92 5.18 4.41 9.04
CA SER A 92 5.18 5.40 10.13
C SER A 92 4.00 6.37 10.03
N MET A 93 3.61 6.76 8.81
CA MET A 93 2.43 7.58 8.56
C MET A 93 1.15 6.88 9.02
N LEU A 94 0.94 5.61 8.62
CA LEU A 94 -0.21 4.82 9.03
C LEU A 94 -0.28 4.66 10.56
N ALA A 95 0.85 4.35 11.20
CA ALA A 95 0.92 4.27 12.64
C ALA A 95 0.61 5.61 13.33
N SER A 96 1.08 6.73 12.76
CA SER A 96 0.77 8.07 13.26
C SER A 96 -0.73 8.35 13.22
N LEU A 97 -1.43 7.98 12.14
CA LEU A 97 -2.87 8.13 12.03
C LEU A 97 -3.63 7.26 13.06
N GLN A 98 -3.14 6.04 13.32
CA GLN A 98 -3.70 5.22 14.38
C GLN A 98 -3.51 5.85 15.76
N LEU A 99 -2.33 6.42 16.05
CA LEU A 99 -2.07 7.14 17.29
C LEU A 99 -2.96 8.39 17.46
N VAL A 100 -3.33 9.03 16.35
CA VAL A 100 -4.30 10.13 16.34
C VAL A 100 -5.70 9.65 16.69
N ASN A 101 -6.14 8.52 16.11
CA ASN A 101 -7.42 7.89 16.46
C ASN A 101 -7.49 7.53 17.96
N ASP A 102 -6.38 7.07 18.51
CA ASP A 102 -6.21 6.73 19.92
C ASP A 102 -6.05 7.95 20.85
N TYR A 103 -6.05 9.17 20.28
CA TYR A 103 -5.80 10.44 20.97
C TYR A 103 -4.49 10.45 21.79
N THR A 104 -3.50 9.68 21.34
CA THR A 104 -2.14 9.66 21.89
C THR A 104 -1.30 10.77 21.26
N VAL A 105 -1.59 11.08 19.99
CA VAL A 105 -0.97 12.13 19.18
C VAL A 105 -2.08 13.03 18.62
N GLU A 106 -1.81 14.32 18.49
CA GLU A 106 -2.63 15.22 17.67
C GLU A 106 -1.97 15.47 16.32
N ILE A 107 -2.80 15.66 15.31
CA ILE A 107 -2.39 16.02 13.95
C ILE A 107 -2.85 17.44 13.63
N SER A 108 -1.98 18.20 12.98
CA SER A 108 -2.30 19.47 12.36
C SER A 108 -1.73 19.50 10.95
N GLN A 109 -2.35 20.28 10.08
CA GLN A 109 -1.90 20.45 8.71
C GLN A 109 -1.75 21.95 8.43
N GLN A 110 -0.59 22.33 7.89
CA GLN A 110 -0.40 23.68 7.37
C GLN A 110 -1.08 23.83 6.00
N PRO A 111 -1.64 25.01 5.66
CA PRO A 111 -2.18 25.27 4.33
C PRO A 111 -1.14 25.03 3.23
N GLY A 112 -1.59 24.68 2.02
CA GLY A 112 -0.70 24.55 0.86
C GLY A 112 -0.22 23.12 0.58
N LEU A 113 -1.06 22.11 0.79
CA LEU A 113 -0.79 20.72 0.37
C LEU A 113 -0.42 20.61 -1.12
N GLU A 114 -0.97 21.50 -1.95
CA GLU A 114 -0.66 21.62 -3.39
C GLU A 114 0.75 22.15 -3.65
N ALA A 115 1.34 22.87 -2.69
CA ALA A 115 2.64 23.52 -2.79
C ALA A 115 3.76 22.81 -2.01
N ALA A 116 3.44 22.01 -1.00
CA ALA A 116 4.41 21.29 -0.18
C ALA A 116 3.88 19.93 0.30
N VAL A 117 4.73 18.91 0.19
CA VAL A 117 4.42 17.52 0.59
C VAL A 117 4.50 17.34 2.12
N ASP A 118 5.26 18.18 2.83
CA ASP A 118 5.46 18.12 4.29
C ASP A 118 4.61 19.15 5.04
N THR A 119 3.29 19.10 4.87
CA THR A 119 2.36 19.99 5.58
C THR A 119 1.88 19.43 6.92
N MET A 120 2.11 18.13 7.15
CA MET A 120 1.66 17.45 8.36
C MET A 120 2.59 17.72 9.54
N SER A 121 2.01 18.10 10.67
CA SER A 121 2.68 18.23 11.95
C SER A 121 1.98 17.38 13.00
N LEU A 122 2.77 16.81 13.90
CA LEU A 122 2.30 15.97 14.98
C LEU A 122 2.67 16.53 16.34
N ARG A 123 1.82 16.30 17.34
CA ARG A 123 2.07 16.64 18.74
C ARG A 123 1.74 15.45 19.63
N LEU A 124 2.75 14.92 20.31
CA LEU A 124 2.55 13.84 21.28
C LEU A 124 1.87 14.38 22.55
N LEU A 125 0.72 13.79 22.92
CA LEU A 125 -0.03 14.19 24.12
C LEU A 125 0.34 13.37 25.35
N THR A 126 0.63 12.08 25.16
CA THR A 126 0.95 11.16 26.26
C THR A 126 1.84 10.01 25.77
N HIS A 127 2.68 9.48 26.66
CA HIS A 127 3.40 8.23 26.42
C HIS A 127 2.56 6.98 26.75
N GLN A 128 1.40 7.17 27.38
CA GLN A 128 0.53 6.07 27.78
C GLN A 128 -0.30 5.60 26.58
N GLN A 129 0.09 4.47 25.99
CA GLN A 129 -0.55 3.90 24.82
C GLN A 129 -2.01 3.50 25.12
N ALA A 130 -2.95 3.91 24.26
CA ALA A 130 -4.39 3.65 24.46
C ALA A 130 -4.72 2.15 24.60
N HIS A 131 -4.14 1.28 23.75
CA HIS A 131 -4.39 -0.15 23.85
C HIS A 131 -3.98 -0.77 25.21
N LYS A 132 -2.96 -0.23 25.91
CA LYS A 132 -2.62 -0.63 27.28
C LYS A 132 -3.59 -0.08 28.31
N ARG A 133 -4.19 1.10 28.08
CA ARG A 133 -5.22 1.68 28.97
C ARG A 133 -6.46 0.78 29.02
N PHE A 134 -6.84 0.20 27.89
CA PHE A 134 -8.01 -0.67 27.80
C PHE A 134 -7.77 -2.08 28.35
N GLN A 135 -6.54 -2.58 28.36
CA GLN A 135 -6.23 -3.91 28.94
C GLN A 135 -6.49 -3.98 30.44
N THR A 136 -6.27 -2.88 31.16
CA THR A 136 -6.53 -2.79 32.61
C THR A 136 -7.83 -2.06 32.94
N TYR A 137 -8.64 -1.72 31.93
CA TYR A 137 -9.88 -0.97 32.16
C TYR A 137 -10.94 -1.88 32.79
N THR A 138 -11.30 -1.59 34.03
CA THR A 138 -12.52 -2.12 34.65
C THR A 138 -13.60 -1.06 34.53
N ALA A 139 -14.73 -1.41 33.92
CA ALA A 139 -15.86 -0.49 33.80
C ALA A 139 -16.30 -0.01 35.20
N PRO A 140 -16.68 1.27 35.37
CA PRO A 140 -17.11 1.81 36.67
C PRO A 140 -18.27 1.03 37.31
N SER A 141 -19.08 0.36 36.50
CA SER A 141 -20.16 -0.54 36.94
C SER A 141 -19.67 -1.86 37.54
N MET A 142 -18.43 -2.25 37.27
CA MET A 142 -17.80 -3.50 37.71
C MET A 142 -16.79 -3.29 38.84
N ALA A 143 -16.42 -2.04 39.14
CA ALA A 143 -15.61 -1.70 40.31
C ALA A 143 -16.52 -1.73 41.56
N GLN A 144 -16.36 -2.72 42.42
CA GLN A 144 -17.03 -2.74 43.73
C GLN A 144 -16.55 -1.57 44.60
N PRO A 145 -17.43 -1.01 45.46
CA PRO A 145 -17.13 0.13 46.31
C PRO A 145 -16.05 -0.15 47.36
#